data_AF-A0A9E3MST4-F1
#
_entry.id   AF-A0A9E3MST4-F1
#
_cell.length_a   1.000
_cell.length_b   1.000
_cell.length_c   1.000
_cell.angle_alpha   90.00
_cell.angle_beta   90.00
_cell.angle_gamma   90.00
#
_symmetry.space_group_name_H-M   'P 1'
#
loop_
_entity.id
_entity.type
_entity.pdbx_description
1 polymer ?
#
loop_
_entity_poly.entity_id
_entity_poly.type
_entity_poly.pdbx_seq_one_letter_code
_entity_poly.pdbx_strand_id
1 'polypeptide(L)' 'MTENSDGRGGAADVDWDAEAGSFDEEPDHGLRDPGVRGAWAERLRGWLPGGASDVLDLGCGTGSLSLLAAERGHR' A
#
# COMPACT_ATOMS: atom_id res chain seq x y z
N MET A 1 10.33 -28.54 -0.28
CA MET A 1 9.58 -27.29 -0.50
C MET A 1 9.74 -27.00 -1.98
N THR A 2 8.70 -27.20 -2.78
CA THR A 2 8.76 -26.96 -4.24
C THR A 2 8.58 -25.47 -4.50
N GLU A 3 9.53 -24.88 -5.22
CA GLU A 3 9.49 -23.50 -5.71
C GLU A 3 8.38 -23.39 -6.76
N ASN A 4 7.35 -22.59 -6.48
CA ASN A 4 6.34 -22.22 -7.47
C ASN A 4 6.89 -21.07 -8.30
N SER A 5 7.29 -21.36 -9.54
CA SER A 5 7.63 -20.36 -10.55
C SER A 5 6.37 -19.98 -11.32
N ASP A 6 5.67 -18.95 -10.84
CA ASP A 6 4.55 -18.34 -11.57
C ASP A 6 5.08 -17.27 -12.53
N GLY A 7 5.63 -17.71 -13.65
CA GLY A 7 6.04 -16.82 -14.73
C GLY A 7 4.87 -16.06 -15.34
N ARG A 8 4.83 -14.73 -15.13
CA ARG A 8 4.20 -13.75 -16.05
C ARG A 8 5.05 -12.49 -16.12
N GLY A 9 5.72 -12.30 -17.26
CA GLY A 9 6.75 -11.28 -17.46
C GLY A 9 6.26 -9.82 -17.37
N GLY A 10 7.13 -9.00 -16.76
CA GLY A 10 7.05 -7.54 -16.71
C GLY A 10 7.76 -7.00 -15.46
N ALA A 11 8.90 -6.31 -15.62
CA ALA A 11 9.96 -6.12 -14.60
C ALA A 11 10.57 -7.46 -14.15
N ALA A 12 11.79 -7.46 -13.58
CA ALA A 12 12.40 -8.69 -13.08
C ALA A 12 11.40 -9.42 -12.17
N ASP A 13 11.33 -10.75 -12.26
CA ASP A 13 10.42 -11.60 -11.51
C ASP A 13 10.76 -11.47 -10.02
N VAL A 14 10.17 -10.47 -9.36
CA VAL A 14 10.38 -10.21 -7.93
C VAL A 14 9.55 -11.24 -7.18
N ASP A 15 10.24 -12.11 -6.45
CA ASP A 15 9.61 -12.99 -5.48
C ASP A 15 9.13 -12.16 -4.28
N TRP A 16 7.91 -11.65 -4.39
CA TRP A 16 7.30 -10.82 -3.34
C TRP A 16 7.14 -11.57 -2.02
N ASP A 17 7.03 -12.90 -2.03
CA ASP A 17 6.96 -13.66 -0.78
C ASP A 17 8.30 -13.62 -0.03
N ALA A 18 9.42 -13.62 -0.77
CA ALA A 18 10.75 -13.43 -0.19
C ALA A 18 10.98 -11.99 0.30
N GLU A 19 10.51 -10.98 -0.44
CA GLU A 19 10.75 -9.57 -0.12
C GLU A 19 9.82 -9.03 0.99
N ALA A 20 8.62 -9.59 1.15
CA ALA A 20 7.59 -9.07 2.06
C ALA A 20 8.04 -8.96 3.52
N GLY A 21 8.95 -9.84 3.97
CA GLY A 21 9.41 -9.87 5.36
C GLY A 21 10.16 -8.61 5.81
N SER A 22 10.85 -7.92 4.90
CA SER A 22 11.63 -6.70 5.17
C SER A 22 11.09 -5.45 4.48
N PHE A 23 10.08 -5.59 3.63
CA PHE A 23 9.52 -4.48 2.85
C PHE A 23 9.13 -3.27 3.72
N ASP A 24 8.52 -3.51 4.88
CA ASP A 24 8.06 -2.44 5.79
C ASP A 24 9.21 -1.70 6.52
N GLU A 25 10.44 -2.22 6.45
CA GLU A 25 11.61 -1.65 7.11
C GLU A 25 12.23 -0.52 6.30
N GLU A 26 12.10 -0.52 4.97
CA GLU A 26 12.69 0.54 4.18
C GLU A 26 11.96 1.88 4.42
N PRO A 27 12.68 3.02 4.40
CA PRO A 27 12.19 4.29 4.92
C PRO A 27 10.90 4.81 4.27
N ASP A 28 10.61 4.36 3.04
CA ASP A 28 9.63 4.97 2.16
C ASP A 28 8.29 4.22 2.12
N HIS A 29 8.23 2.99 2.65
CA HIS A 29 7.07 2.10 2.45
C HIS A 29 5.93 2.30 3.45
N GLY A 30 6.23 2.82 4.65
CA GLY A 30 5.27 2.98 5.75
C GLY A 30 4.66 4.38 5.89
N LEU A 31 4.94 5.31 4.96
CA LEU A 31 4.58 6.73 5.09
C LEU A 31 4.91 7.33 6.48
N ARG A 32 6.10 7.00 7.01
CA ARG A 32 6.55 7.45 8.34
C ARG A 32 6.94 8.93 8.37
N ASP A 33 7.37 9.48 7.24
CA ASP A 33 7.60 10.92 7.11
C ASP A 33 6.26 11.70 7.16
N PRO A 34 6.09 12.66 8.09
CA PRO A 34 4.83 13.38 8.24
C PRO A 34 4.43 14.22 7.02
N GLY A 35 5.41 14.76 6.28
CA GLY A 35 5.16 15.58 5.09
C GLY A 35 4.65 14.72 3.93
N VAL A 36 5.30 13.58 3.71
CA VAL A 36 4.88 12.60 2.69
C VAL A 36 3.52 12.00 3.04
N ARG A 37 3.29 11.64 4.31
CA ARG A 37 1.98 11.18 4.80
C ARG A 37 0.89 12.21 4.54
N GLY A 38 1.16 13.48 4.85
CA GLY A 38 0.26 14.60 4.58
C GLY A 38 -0.07 14.73 3.09
N ALA A 39 0.92 14.70 2.21
CA ALA A 39 0.73 14.79 0.77
C ALA A 39 -0.14 13.66 0.22
N TRP A 40 0.06 12.42 0.69
CA TRP A 40 -0.78 11.28 0.34
C TRP A 40 -2.21 11.41 0.86
N ALA A 41 -2.39 11.89 2.10
CA ALA A 41 -3.70 12.17 2.64
C ALA A 41 -4.44 13.18 1.74
N GLU A 42 -3.82 14.32 1.41
CA GLU A 42 -4.40 15.32 0.51
C GLU A 42 -4.80 14.71 -0.84
N ARG A 43 -3.92 13.87 -1.41
CA ARG A 43 -4.19 13.18 -2.68
C ARG A 43 -5.40 12.26 -2.59
N LEU A 44 -5.47 11.41 -1.57
CA LEU A 44 -6.60 10.50 -1.35
C LEU A 44 -7.92 11.25 -1.20
N ARG A 45 -7.93 12.48 -0.67
CA ARG A 45 -9.17 13.27 -0.52
C ARG A 45 -9.74 13.69 -1.86
N GLY A 46 -8.88 13.95 -2.83
CA GLY A 46 -9.29 14.30 -4.19
C GLY A 46 -9.77 13.10 -4.99
N TRP A 47 -9.40 11.88 -4.60
CA TRP A 47 -9.75 10.65 -5.31
C TRP A 47 -10.96 9.92 -4.71
N LEU A 48 -11.08 9.90 -3.39
CA LEU A 48 -12.15 9.20 -2.70
C LEU A 48 -13.42 10.07 -2.58
N PRO A 49 -14.60 9.44 -2.43
CA PRO A 49 -15.83 10.16 -2.12
C PRO A 49 -15.71 10.99 -0.84
N GLY A 50 -16.40 12.13 -0.78
CA GLY A 50 -16.38 12.99 0.42
C GLY A 50 -17.09 12.38 1.65
N GLY A 51 -17.92 11.35 1.45
CA GLY A 51 -18.57 10.59 2.52
C GLY A 51 -17.93 9.22 2.73
N ALA A 52 -18.15 8.62 3.90
CA ALA A 52 -17.74 7.26 4.21
C ALA A 52 -18.17 6.28 3.10
N SER A 53 -17.29 5.36 2.73
CA SER A 53 -17.49 4.39 1.65
C SER A 53 -16.66 3.14 1.94
N ASP A 54 -17.08 1.99 1.39
CA ASP A 54 -16.27 0.77 1.40
C ASP A 54 -15.18 0.86 0.31
N VAL A 55 -13.91 0.69 0.70
CA VAL A 55 -12.72 0.86 -0.16
C VAL A 55 -11.91 -0.44 -0.18
N LEU A 56 -11.51 -0.86 -1.39
CA LEU A 56 -10.60 -1.99 -1.59
C LEU A 56 -9.21 -1.47 -1.98
N ASP A 57 -8.22 -1.71 -1.12
CA ASP A 57 -6.81 -1.39 -1.35
C ASP A 57 -6.09 -2.62 -1.92
N LEU A 58 -5.81 -2.62 -3.22
CA LEU A 58 -5.19 -3.74 -3.94
C LEU A 58 -3.65 -3.62 -3.89
N GLY A 59 -2.99 -4.63 -3.34
CA GLY A 59 -1.54 -4.57 -3.13
C GLY A 59 -1.18 -3.57 -2.02
N CYS A 60 -1.93 -3.61 -0.90
CA CYS A 60 -1.88 -2.60 0.14
C CYS A 60 -0.51 -2.48 0.86
N GLY A 61 0.39 -3.45 0.69
CA GLY A 61 1.72 -3.45 1.34
C GLY A 61 1.59 -3.27 2.85
N THR A 62 2.24 -2.21 3.38
CA THR A 62 2.16 -1.79 4.79
C THR A 62 0.75 -1.42 5.27
N GLY A 63 -0.24 -1.29 4.37
CA GLY A 63 -1.58 -0.81 4.67
C GLY A 63 -1.65 0.69 4.97
N SER A 64 -0.59 1.46 4.70
CA SER A 64 -0.53 2.88 5.08
C SER A 64 -1.61 3.74 4.42
N LEU A 65 -1.99 3.42 3.18
CA LEU A 65 -3.09 4.12 2.49
C LEU A 65 -4.46 3.70 3.01
N SER A 66 -4.65 2.40 3.28
CA SER A 66 -5.84 1.88 3.97
C SER A 66 -6.06 2.59 5.32
N LEU A 67 -5.00 2.80 6.11
CA LEU A 67 -5.10 3.54 7.37
C LEU A 67 -5.52 5.01 7.16
N LEU A 68 -4.94 5.70 6.17
CA LEU A 68 -5.34 7.07 5.83
C LEU A 68 -6.81 7.17 5.37
N ALA A 69 -7.32 6.16 4.67
CA ALA A 69 -8.72 6.09 4.29
C ALA A 69 -9.62 5.85 5.52
N ALA A 70 -9.24 4.93 6.41
CA ALA A 70 -9.97 4.63 7.64
C ALA A 70 -10.05 5.83 8.60
N GLU A 71 -8.97 6.62 8.72
CA GLU A 71 -8.95 7.88 9.50
C GLU A 71 -9.98 8.90 9.01
N ARG A 72 -10.47 8.76 7.78
CA ARG A 72 -11.54 9.59 7.19
C ARG A 72 -12.92 8.97 7.25
N GLY A 73 -13.05 7.81 7.89
CA GLY A 73 -14.31 7.10 8.04
C GLY A 73 -14.66 6.19 6.87
N HIS A 74 -13.74 5.94 5.93
CA HIS A 74 -13.90 4.86 4.96
C HIS A 74 -13.69 3.50 5.65
N ARG A 75 -14.23 2.43 5.04
CA ARG A 75 -14.15 1.06 5.56
C ARG A 75 -13.41 0.15 4.61
#